data_AF-A0A960L1Y2-F1
#
_entry.id   AF-A0A960L1Y2-F1
#
_cell.length_a   1.000
_cell.length_b   1.000
_cell.length_c   1.000
_cell.angle_alpha   90.00
_cell.angle_beta   90.00
_cell.angle_gamma   90.00
#
_symmetry.space_group_name_H-M   'P 1'
#
loop_
_entity.id
_entity.type
_entity.pdbx_description
1 polymer ?
#
loop_
_entity_poly.entity_id
_entity_poly.type
_entity_poly.pdbx_seq_one_letter_code
_entity_poly.pdbx_strand_id
1 'polypeptide(L)'
;MRAINLSDPEGKDSPVGFEPKGQYREVEYRAADGSLVIPITFIKSTMASRYEALLEQVGGDIDALTDQLIAGDPEISLEYSGKITSGKKTVFLMEGGKIAFAVQFEEQRYSPAGELISAQPQKWEPSNVSESVPLVWTGKYIPYSKAIRQFVFTKIYQIQHMNGLTYAFLFNMAKILHDKQSFMLIGAGPGGKEPLRFNRGAPPYRGFLKGRVEGESYCLSLHLSNMELKAHEGFYDAAESE
;
A
#
# COMPACT_ATOMS: atom_id res chain seq x y z
N MET A 1 3.84 5.83 -17.34
CA MET A 1 3.06 4.59 -17.23
C MET A 1 4.01 3.44 -16.95
N ARG A 2 3.79 2.65 -15.89
CA ARG A 2 4.55 1.39 -15.68
C ARG A 2 3.88 0.29 -16.50
N ALA A 3 4.61 -0.74 -16.91
CA ALA A 3 4.01 -1.89 -17.57
C ALA A 3 4.26 -3.21 -16.81
N ILE A 4 3.38 -4.17 -17.06
CA ILE A 4 3.46 -5.57 -16.64
C ILE A 4 3.16 -6.45 -17.85
N ASN A 5 3.68 -7.67 -17.86
CA ASN A 5 3.28 -8.66 -18.85
C ASN A 5 2.17 -9.57 -18.27
N LEU A 6 1.12 -9.81 -19.04
CA LEU A 6 0.01 -10.71 -18.68
C LEU A 6 -0.11 -11.80 -19.73
N SER A 7 -0.34 -13.04 -19.29
CA SER A 7 -0.81 -14.09 -20.19
C SER A 7 -2.34 -14.12 -20.26
N ASP A 8 -2.86 -14.57 -21.40
CA ASP A 8 -4.28 -14.84 -21.62
C ASP A 8 -4.60 -16.33 -21.36
N PRO A 9 -5.87 -16.76 -21.52
CA PRO A 9 -6.27 -18.16 -21.37
C PRO A 9 -5.63 -19.13 -22.38
N GLU A 10 -5.18 -18.64 -23.54
CA GLU A 10 -4.54 -19.44 -24.59
C GLU A 10 -3.02 -19.55 -24.36
N GLY A 11 -2.50 -18.88 -23.33
CA GLY A 11 -1.07 -18.85 -23.01
C GLY A 11 -0.28 -17.85 -23.84
N LYS A 12 -0.94 -17.00 -24.65
CA LYS A 12 -0.30 -15.85 -25.30
C LYS A 12 -0.10 -14.76 -24.27
N ASP A 13 0.96 -13.98 -24.42
CA ASP A 13 1.27 -12.91 -23.49
C ASP A 13 1.51 -11.57 -24.17
N SER A 14 1.32 -10.49 -23.41
CA SER A 14 1.54 -9.15 -23.91
C SER A 14 1.88 -8.17 -22.78
N PRO A 15 2.88 -7.28 -22.97
CA PRO A 15 3.12 -6.16 -22.08
C PRO A 15 1.98 -5.14 -22.17
N VAL A 16 1.46 -4.75 -21.03
CA VAL A 16 0.32 -3.84 -20.88
C VAL A 16 0.60 -2.80 -19.80
N GLY A 17 -0.01 -1.64 -19.95
CA GLY A 17 0.10 -0.56 -18.96
C GLY A 17 -0.65 -0.93 -17.68
N PHE A 18 -0.13 -0.51 -16.54
CA PHE A 18 -0.87 -0.55 -15.29
C PHE A 18 -0.62 0.68 -14.43
N GLU A 19 -1.67 1.18 -13.80
CA GLU A 19 -1.62 2.35 -12.95
C GLU A 19 -2.47 2.13 -11.69
N PRO A 20 -2.02 2.62 -10.52
CA PRO A 20 -2.86 2.55 -9.34
C PRO A 20 -4.15 3.30 -9.61
N LYS A 21 -5.29 2.76 -9.17
CA LYS A 21 -6.56 3.49 -9.26
C LYS A 21 -6.38 4.81 -8.51
N GLY A 22 -6.40 5.93 -9.23
CA GLY A 22 -6.26 7.26 -8.65
C GLY A 22 -7.27 7.45 -7.53
N GLN A 23 -6.81 7.86 -6.35
CA GLN A 23 -7.71 8.38 -5.32
C GLN A 23 -8.19 9.74 -5.81
N TYR A 24 -9.41 9.80 -6.35
CA TYR A 24 -10.07 11.08 -6.55
C TYR A 24 -10.31 11.70 -5.17
N ARG A 25 -9.79 12.90 -4.96
CA ARG A 25 -10.20 13.71 -3.82
C ARG A 25 -11.57 14.26 -4.17
N GLU A 26 -12.60 13.74 -3.51
CA GLU A 26 -13.98 14.26 -3.67
C GLU A 26 -14.12 15.69 -3.10
N VAL A 27 -13.19 16.10 -2.23
CA VAL A 27 -13.21 17.41 -1.57
C VAL A 27 -11.96 18.20 -1.93
N GLU A 28 -12.18 19.39 -2.49
CA GLU A 28 -11.15 20.42 -2.66
C GLU A 28 -11.25 21.42 -1.51
N TYR A 29 -10.14 21.65 -0.82
CA TYR A 29 -10.05 22.70 0.19
C TYR A 29 -9.65 24.01 -0.49
N ARG A 30 -10.45 25.05 -0.26
CA ARG A 30 -10.20 26.42 -0.74
C ARG A 30 -10.11 27.38 0.43
N ALA A 31 -9.19 28.33 0.35
CA ALA A 31 -9.10 29.42 1.31
C ALA A 31 -10.26 30.42 1.10
N ALA A 32 -10.42 31.36 2.03
CA ALA A 32 -11.48 32.37 1.97
C ALA A 32 -11.40 33.26 0.71
N ASP A 33 -10.21 33.39 0.12
CA ASP A 33 -9.95 34.12 -1.12
C ASP A 33 -10.16 33.27 -2.41
N GLY A 34 -10.61 32.02 -2.26
CA GLY A 34 -10.85 31.08 -3.36
C GLY A 34 -9.61 30.33 -3.86
N SER A 35 -8.42 30.63 -3.34
CA SER A 35 -7.18 29.94 -3.68
C SER A 35 -7.17 28.49 -3.16
N LEU A 36 -6.39 27.62 -3.82
CA LEU A 36 -6.27 26.22 -3.42
C LEU A 36 -5.42 26.08 -2.15
N VAL A 37 -5.91 25.31 -1.18
CA VAL A 37 -5.13 24.95 0.01
C VAL A 37 -4.15 23.85 -0.36
N ILE A 38 -2.86 24.17 -0.31
CA ILE A 38 -1.78 23.20 -0.54
C ILE A 38 -1.20 22.72 0.79
N PRO A 39 -0.99 21.40 0.98
CA PRO A 39 -0.29 20.92 2.15
C PRO A 39 1.18 21.33 2.09
N ILE A 40 1.65 22.04 3.11
CA ILE A 40 3.06 22.37 3.29
C ILE A 40 3.65 21.52 4.42
N THR A 41 4.91 21.13 4.29
CA THR A 41 5.68 20.68 5.45
C THR A 41 6.62 21.81 5.86
N PHE A 42 6.67 22.09 7.15
CA PHE A 42 7.68 22.94 7.76
C PHE A 42 8.35 22.21 8.94
N ILE A 43 9.47 22.76 9.41
CA ILE A 43 10.16 22.28 10.62
C ILE A 43 9.46 22.86 11.84
N LYS A 44 8.94 22.00 12.73
CA LYS A 44 8.30 22.43 13.99
C LYS A 44 9.35 22.67 15.09
N SER A 45 10.26 21.74 15.25
CA SER A 45 11.32 21.75 16.26
C SER A 45 12.56 21.04 15.75
N THR A 46 13.69 21.28 16.41
CA THR A 46 14.96 20.60 16.16
C THR A 46 15.19 19.47 17.16
N MET A 47 16.25 18.68 16.98
CA MET A 47 16.62 17.65 17.97
C MET A 47 16.99 18.22 19.33
N ALA A 48 17.47 19.46 19.39
CA ALA A 48 17.81 20.15 20.63
C ALA A 48 16.60 20.84 21.27
N SER A 49 15.60 21.24 20.47
CA SER A 49 14.43 22.00 20.92
C SER A 49 13.15 21.14 21.03
N ARG A 50 13.29 19.81 21.01
CA ARG A 50 12.19 18.87 21.28
C ARG A 50 11.99 18.71 22.78
N TYR A 51 10.78 18.32 23.17
CA TYR A 51 10.38 18.14 24.57
C TYR A 51 11.37 17.28 25.36
N GLU A 52 11.78 16.12 24.84
CA GLU A 52 12.67 15.21 25.56
C GLU A 52 14.04 15.82 25.82
N ALA A 53 14.57 16.61 24.87
CA ALA A 53 15.87 17.24 25.01
C ALA A 53 15.84 18.43 25.98
N LEU A 54 14.76 19.21 25.98
CA LEU A 54 14.58 20.31 26.93
C LEU A 54 14.36 19.79 28.36
N LEU A 55 13.60 18.71 28.51
CA LEU A 55 13.38 18.06 29.80
C LEU A 55 14.69 17.51 30.38
N GLU A 56 15.56 16.93 29.54
CA GLU A 56 16.89 16.46 29.96
C GLU A 56 17.79 17.62 30.42
N GLN A 57 17.71 18.80 29.77
CA GLN A 57 18.48 19.98 30.16
C GLN A 57 18.12 20.52 31.55
N VAL A 58 16.87 20.36 31.98
CA VAL A 58 16.41 20.73 33.33
C VAL A 58 16.42 19.55 34.31
N GLY A 59 17.08 18.44 33.96
CA GLY A 59 17.25 17.30 34.85
C GLY A 59 15.99 16.46 35.09
N GLY A 60 15.01 16.51 34.18
CA GLY A 60 13.76 15.77 34.31
C GLY A 60 12.65 16.50 35.06
N ASP A 61 12.89 17.73 35.51
CA ASP A 61 11.91 18.53 36.24
C ASP A 61 10.94 19.25 35.28
N ILE A 62 9.67 18.84 35.33
CA ILE A 62 8.61 19.37 34.47
C ILE A 62 8.25 20.81 34.88
N ASP A 63 8.31 21.15 36.17
CA ASP A 63 7.95 22.48 36.64
C ASP A 63 9.00 23.49 36.18
N ALA A 64 10.28 23.14 36.32
CA ALA A 64 11.39 23.94 35.80
C ALA A 64 11.35 24.11 34.27
N LEU A 65 10.96 23.07 33.52
CA LEU A 65 10.75 23.17 32.08
C LEU A 65 9.60 24.13 31.76
N THR A 66 8.50 24.06 32.52
CA THR A 66 7.33 24.91 32.32
C THR A 66 7.68 26.38 32.52
N ASP A 67 8.46 26.70 33.56
CA ASP A 67 8.96 28.06 33.78
C ASP A 67 9.82 28.55 32.62
N GLN A 68 10.68 27.70 32.05
CA GLN A 68 11.50 28.06 30.87
C GLN A 68 10.65 28.28 29.61
N LEU A 69 9.63 27.44 29.38
CA LEU A 69 8.69 27.60 28.27
C LEU A 69 7.95 28.94 28.36
N ILE A 70 7.45 29.29 29.54
CA ILE A 70 6.76 30.58 29.78
C ILE A 70 7.72 31.76 29.59
N ALA A 71 9.00 31.61 30.00
CA ALA A 71 9.95 32.71 29.99
C ALA A 71 10.49 33.08 28.60
N GLY A 72 10.60 32.14 27.66
CA GLY A 72 11.31 32.45 26.42
C GLY A 72 11.27 31.42 25.29
N ASP A 73 10.25 30.57 25.23
CA ASP A 73 9.99 29.66 24.10
C ASP A 73 11.24 28.87 23.61
N PRO A 74 12.00 28.17 24.49
CA PRO A 74 13.21 27.43 24.14
C PRO A 74 12.98 26.30 23.12
N GLU A 75 11.73 25.89 22.90
CA GLU A 75 11.33 24.95 21.86
C GLU A 75 11.40 25.53 20.44
N ILE A 76 11.38 26.86 20.31
CA ILE A 76 11.38 27.58 19.04
C ILE A 76 12.83 27.94 18.66
N SER A 77 13.33 27.29 17.61
CA SER A 77 14.59 27.71 17.00
C SER A 77 14.31 28.80 15.96
N LEU A 78 14.73 30.03 16.22
CA LEU A 78 14.52 31.17 15.29
C LEU A 78 15.13 30.94 13.89
N GLU A 79 16.15 30.08 13.77
CA GLU A 79 16.79 29.76 12.49
C GLU A 79 16.03 28.70 11.69
N TYR A 80 15.42 27.71 12.37
CA TYR A 80 14.89 26.51 11.74
C TYR A 80 13.36 26.40 11.80
N SER A 81 12.74 26.81 12.90
CA SER A 81 11.29 26.68 13.10
C SER A 81 10.51 27.47 12.04
N GLY A 82 9.49 26.85 11.45
CA GLY A 82 8.67 27.43 10.38
C GLY A 82 9.28 27.32 8.98
N LYS A 83 10.54 26.87 8.83
CA LYS A 83 11.17 26.70 7.52
C LYS A 83 10.45 25.64 6.70
N ILE A 84 9.92 26.03 5.55
CA ILE A 84 9.22 25.13 4.61
C ILE A 84 10.25 24.18 3.97
N THR A 85 9.92 22.89 3.91
CA THR A 85 10.79 21.85 3.37
C THR A 85 10.08 21.01 2.31
N SER A 86 10.84 20.59 1.30
CA SER A 86 10.41 19.65 0.26
C SER A 86 11.46 18.57 0.08
N GLY A 87 11.06 17.34 -0.25
CA GLY A 87 12.00 16.25 -0.52
C GLY A 87 12.73 15.75 0.74
N LYS A 88 11.99 15.05 1.61
CA LYS A 88 12.53 14.53 2.87
C LYS A 88 13.23 13.19 2.64
N LYS A 89 14.32 12.95 3.36
CA LYS A 89 14.93 11.63 3.51
C LYS A 89 14.77 11.18 4.95
N THR A 90 14.29 9.96 5.14
CA THR A 90 14.20 9.34 6.46
C THR A 90 15.58 8.83 6.86
N VAL A 91 16.04 9.23 8.04
CA VAL A 91 17.23 8.67 8.70
C VAL A 91 16.79 8.02 10.01
N PHE A 92 17.42 6.91 10.36
CA PHE A 92 17.20 6.25 11.65
C PHE A 92 18.24 6.74 12.64
N LEU A 93 17.81 6.98 13.88
CA LEU A 93 18.70 7.41 14.96
C LEU A 93 18.86 6.25 15.95
N MET A 94 20.10 6.05 16.39
CA MET A 94 20.43 5.23 17.55
C MET A 94 20.22 6.03 18.84
N GLU A 95 20.40 5.37 19.97
CA GLU A 95 20.44 6.03 21.28
C GLU A 95 21.46 7.19 21.29
N GLY A 96 21.08 8.31 21.92
CA GLY A 96 21.88 9.54 21.93
C GLY A 96 21.89 10.33 20.61
N GLY A 97 20.99 10.03 19.66
CA GLY A 97 20.79 10.85 18.44
C GLY A 97 21.83 10.63 17.35
N LYS A 98 22.68 9.60 17.46
CA LYS A 98 23.64 9.23 16.41
C LYS A 98 22.92 8.60 15.22
N ILE A 99 23.35 8.92 14.00
CA ILE A 99 22.75 8.34 12.79
C ILE A 99 23.08 6.84 12.73
N ALA A 100 22.06 6.02 12.50
CA ALA A 100 22.23 4.60 12.27
C ALA A 100 22.70 4.34 10.82
N PHE A 101 23.87 3.71 10.68
CA PHE A 101 24.44 3.35 9.37
C PHE A 101 23.89 2.04 8.81
N ALA A 102 23.40 1.16 9.68
CA ALA A 102 22.77 -0.09 9.30
C ALA A 102 21.52 -0.30 10.17
N VAL A 103 20.41 -0.65 9.53
CA VAL A 103 19.16 -0.99 10.21
C VAL A 103 18.68 -2.35 9.74
N GLN A 104 18.23 -3.16 10.68
CA GLN A 104 17.59 -4.42 10.40
C GLN A 104 16.10 -4.26 10.69
N PHE A 105 15.28 -4.64 9.71
CA PHE A 105 13.83 -4.65 9.88
C PHE A 105 13.37 -6.03 10.33
N GLU A 106 12.42 -6.05 11.25
CA GLU A 106 11.76 -7.26 11.72
C GLU A 106 10.27 -7.20 11.37
N GLU A 107 9.75 -8.26 10.76
CA GLU A 107 8.33 -8.45 10.52
C GLU A 107 7.70 -9.13 11.74
N GLN A 108 6.79 -8.43 12.40
CA GLN A 108 6.04 -8.93 13.54
C GLN A 108 4.58 -9.19 13.16
N ARG A 109 4.08 -10.37 13.49
CA ARG A 109 2.69 -10.79 13.27
C ARG A 109 1.98 -10.92 14.60
N TYR A 110 0.84 -10.27 14.70
CA TYR A 110 0.00 -10.28 15.89
C TYR A 110 -1.27 -11.11 15.68
N SER A 111 -1.80 -11.66 16.77
CA SER A 111 -3.10 -12.31 16.82
C SER A 111 -4.24 -11.27 16.81
N PRO A 112 -5.48 -11.69 16.56
CA PRO A 112 -6.64 -10.81 16.72
C PRO A 112 -6.78 -10.24 18.15
N ALA A 113 -6.24 -10.92 19.17
CA ALA A 113 -6.21 -10.45 20.55
C ALA A 113 -5.03 -9.51 20.86
N GLY A 114 -4.18 -9.21 19.87
CA GLY A 114 -3.00 -8.34 20.02
C GLY A 114 -1.75 -9.06 20.54
N GLU A 115 -1.75 -10.39 20.64
CA GLU A 115 -0.60 -11.16 21.10
C GLU A 115 0.40 -11.40 19.96
N LEU A 116 1.71 -11.32 20.24
CA LEU A 116 2.75 -11.56 19.24
C LEU A 116 2.81 -13.06 18.88
N ILE A 117 2.45 -13.40 17.63
CA ILE A 117 2.49 -14.77 17.10
C ILE A 117 3.88 -15.11 16.56
N SER A 118 4.51 -14.18 15.84
CA SER A 118 5.82 -14.42 15.24
C SER A 118 6.57 -13.12 15.01
N ALA A 119 7.88 -13.15 15.21
CA ALA A 119 8.80 -12.07 14.87
C ALA A 119 9.97 -12.66 14.08
N GLN A 120 10.24 -12.14 12.88
CA GLN A 120 11.27 -12.67 11.97
C GLN A 120 11.95 -11.53 11.19
N PRO A 121 13.25 -11.64 10.85
CA PRO A 121 13.91 -10.66 9.99
C PRO A 121 13.20 -10.48 8.65
N GLN A 122 13.04 -9.23 8.20
CA GLN A 122 12.42 -8.93 6.91
C GLN A 122 13.27 -9.50 5.76
N LYS A 123 12.62 -10.28 4.91
CA LYS A 123 13.23 -10.83 3.69
C LYS A 123 13.15 -9.81 2.55
N TRP A 124 14.31 -9.50 1.96
CA TRP A 124 14.44 -8.55 0.85
C TRP A 124 14.37 -9.23 -0.51
N GLU A 125 13.29 -9.96 -0.77
CA GLU A 125 13.09 -10.66 -2.05
C GLU A 125 12.97 -9.66 -3.21
N PRO A 126 13.48 -10.01 -4.42
CA PRO A 126 13.41 -9.15 -5.59
C PRO A 126 11.96 -9.00 -6.09
N SER A 127 11.75 -8.02 -6.98
CA SER A 127 10.51 -7.92 -7.75
C SER A 127 10.41 -9.09 -8.72
N ASN A 128 9.24 -9.73 -8.80
CA ASN A 128 8.94 -10.76 -9.80
C ASN A 128 7.80 -10.35 -10.76
N VAL A 129 7.37 -9.10 -10.67
CA VAL A 129 6.49 -8.45 -11.65
C VAL A 129 7.36 -7.65 -12.60
N SER A 130 7.31 -7.95 -13.90
CA SER A 130 8.06 -7.26 -14.95
C SER A 130 7.30 -7.21 -16.28
N GLU A 131 7.88 -6.51 -17.25
CA GLU A 131 7.39 -6.43 -18.64
C GLU A 131 7.86 -7.61 -19.50
N SER A 132 8.88 -8.35 -19.04
CA SER A 132 9.50 -9.44 -19.80
C SER A 132 8.92 -10.81 -19.45
N VAL A 133 8.49 -11.01 -18.22
CA VAL A 133 7.97 -12.30 -17.73
C VAL A 133 6.48 -12.15 -17.42
N PRO A 134 5.60 -12.93 -18.07
CA PRO A 134 4.17 -12.77 -17.88
C PRO A 134 3.71 -13.25 -16.52
N LEU A 135 2.76 -12.51 -15.95
CA LEU A 135 1.89 -13.03 -14.91
C LEU A 135 0.93 -14.03 -15.55
N VAL A 136 0.88 -15.21 -14.96
CA VAL A 136 0.21 -16.36 -15.55
C VAL A 136 -1.28 -16.32 -15.21
N TRP A 137 -2.10 -16.45 -16.25
CA TRP A 137 -3.53 -16.76 -16.16
C TRP A 137 -3.71 -18.18 -15.64
N THR A 138 -3.98 -18.34 -14.35
CA THR A 138 -3.94 -19.67 -13.71
C THR A 138 -5.12 -20.59 -14.05
N GLY A 139 -6.16 -20.07 -14.72
CA GLY A 139 -7.41 -20.79 -14.96
C GLY A 139 -8.32 -20.89 -13.73
N LYS A 140 -7.89 -20.41 -12.56
CA LYS A 140 -8.66 -20.48 -11.31
C LYS A 140 -9.58 -19.28 -11.17
N TYR A 141 -10.87 -19.50 -11.41
CA TYR A 141 -11.92 -18.50 -11.22
C TYR A 141 -12.50 -18.55 -9.81
N ILE A 142 -12.75 -17.37 -9.22
CA ILE A 142 -13.41 -17.23 -7.92
C ILE A 142 -14.59 -16.27 -8.08
N PRO A 143 -15.84 -16.71 -7.82
CA PRO A 143 -17.01 -15.84 -7.88
C PRO A 143 -16.86 -14.61 -6.97
N TYR A 144 -17.40 -13.46 -7.40
CA TYR A 144 -17.28 -12.21 -6.64
C TYR A 144 -17.80 -12.36 -5.19
N SER A 145 -18.96 -13.00 -5.00
CA SER A 145 -19.57 -13.23 -3.69
C SER A 145 -18.67 -14.02 -2.74
N LYS A 146 -17.91 -14.99 -3.26
CA LYS A 146 -16.95 -15.76 -2.48
C LYS A 146 -15.70 -14.95 -2.18
N ALA A 147 -15.16 -14.25 -3.19
CA ALA A 147 -13.93 -13.50 -3.05
C ALA A 147 -14.03 -12.40 -1.99
N ILE A 148 -15.12 -11.62 -1.98
CA ILE A 148 -15.32 -10.53 -1.01
C ILE A 148 -15.50 -11.01 0.44
N ARG A 149 -15.90 -12.28 0.65
CA ARG A 149 -16.06 -12.89 1.97
C ARG A 149 -14.79 -13.56 2.47
N GLN A 150 -13.84 -13.82 1.58
CA GLN A 150 -12.61 -14.56 1.90
C GLN A 150 -11.36 -13.67 1.89
N PHE A 151 -11.32 -12.60 1.09
CA PHE A 151 -10.11 -11.80 0.89
C PHE A 151 -10.33 -10.33 1.23
N VAL A 152 -9.30 -9.71 1.82
CA VAL A 152 -9.25 -8.25 2.00
C VAL A 152 -8.40 -7.65 0.88
N PHE A 153 -9.03 -6.90 -0.02
CA PHE A 153 -8.34 -6.23 -1.12
C PHE A 153 -7.77 -4.87 -0.67
N THR A 154 -6.45 -4.74 -0.68
CA THR A 154 -5.76 -3.55 -0.14
C THR A 154 -5.27 -2.60 -1.23
N LYS A 155 -5.09 -3.10 -2.46
CA LYS A 155 -4.66 -2.29 -3.61
C LYS A 155 -5.40 -2.72 -4.87
N ILE A 156 -5.64 -1.75 -5.74
CA ILE A 156 -6.26 -1.98 -7.05
C ILE A 156 -5.44 -1.23 -8.10
N TYR A 157 -5.01 -1.95 -9.13
CA TYR A 157 -4.39 -1.40 -10.33
C TYR A 157 -5.36 -1.49 -11.50
N GLN A 158 -5.52 -0.40 -12.24
CA GLN A 158 -6.20 -0.43 -13.54
C GLN A 158 -5.20 -0.93 -14.59
N ILE A 159 -5.62 -1.90 -15.40
CA ILE A 159 -4.84 -2.38 -16.54
C ILE A 159 -5.32 -1.65 -17.80
N GLN A 160 -4.36 -1.17 -18.59
CA GLN A 160 -4.60 -0.29 -19.72
C GLN A 160 -3.88 -0.82 -20.97
N HIS A 161 -4.54 -0.67 -22.11
CA HIS A 161 -3.92 -0.95 -23.41
C HIS A 161 -2.93 0.17 -23.75
N MET A 162 -1.86 -0.21 -24.46
CA MET A 162 -0.85 0.72 -24.95
C MET A 162 -1.01 1.02 -26.44
N ASN A 163 -1.75 0.17 -27.16
CA ASN A 163 -1.99 0.25 -28.60
C ASN A 163 -3.25 -0.57 -28.99
N GLY A 164 -3.60 -0.59 -30.27
CA GLY A 164 -4.77 -1.33 -30.77
C GLY A 164 -4.71 -2.86 -30.58
N LEU A 165 -3.50 -3.45 -30.59
CA LEU A 165 -3.34 -4.90 -30.38
C LEU A 165 -3.61 -5.29 -28.92
N THR A 166 -3.02 -4.54 -27.99
CA THR A 166 -3.25 -4.73 -26.54
C THR A 166 -4.68 -4.37 -26.14
N TYR A 167 -5.38 -3.49 -26.89
CA TYR A 167 -6.80 -3.24 -26.71
C TYR A 167 -7.62 -4.52 -26.92
N ALA A 168 -7.49 -5.18 -28.08
CA ALA A 168 -8.25 -6.39 -28.39
C ALA A 168 -7.93 -7.53 -27.40
N PHE A 169 -6.65 -7.66 -27.05
CA PHE A 169 -6.16 -8.60 -26.03
C PHE A 169 -6.87 -8.40 -24.67
N LEU A 170 -6.82 -7.19 -24.13
CA LEU A 170 -7.41 -6.87 -22.82
C LEU A 170 -8.94 -6.88 -22.85
N PHE A 171 -9.56 -6.47 -23.95
CA PHE A 171 -11.02 -6.52 -24.12
C PHE A 171 -11.53 -7.95 -24.05
N ASN A 172 -10.88 -8.88 -24.76
CA ASN A 172 -11.25 -10.30 -24.74
C ASN A 172 -11.13 -10.90 -23.33
N MET A 173 -10.02 -10.63 -22.63
CA MET A 173 -9.84 -11.05 -21.23
C MET A 173 -10.93 -10.46 -20.33
N ALA A 174 -11.24 -9.16 -20.50
CA ALA A 174 -12.25 -8.49 -19.70
C ALA A 174 -13.65 -9.07 -19.93
N LYS A 175 -13.98 -9.39 -21.19
CA LYS A 175 -15.25 -10.03 -21.58
C LYS A 175 -15.43 -11.39 -20.92
N ILE A 176 -14.40 -12.25 -20.97
CA ILE A 176 -14.43 -13.57 -20.30
C ILE A 176 -14.75 -13.44 -18.81
N LEU A 177 -14.11 -12.48 -18.12
CA LEU A 177 -14.33 -12.26 -16.70
C LEU A 177 -15.67 -11.61 -16.38
N HIS A 178 -16.14 -10.73 -17.27
CA HIS A 178 -17.46 -10.12 -17.17
C HIS A 178 -18.55 -11.17 -17.27
N ASP A 179 -18.50 -12.03 -18.28
CA ASP A 179 -19.52 -13.08 -18.50
C ASP A 179 -19.54 -14.09 -17.34
N LYS A 180 -18.36 -14.41 -16.78
CA LYS A 180 -18.23 -15.35 -15.65
C LYS A 180 -18.58 -14.75 -14.27
N GLN A 181 -18.74 -13.43 -14.15
CA GLN A 181 -18.97 -12.73 -12.88
C GLN A 181 -18.00 -13.19 -11.76
N SER A 182 -16.73 -13.36 -12.13
CA SER A 182 -15.70 -13.95 -11.28
C SER A 182 -14.38 -13.20 -11.41
N PHE A 183 -13.57 -13.28 -10.36
CA PHE A 183 -12.15 -12.95 -10.42
C PHE A 183 -11.37 -14.11 -11.05
N MET A 184 -10.30 -13.81 -11.77
CA MET A 184 -9.29 -14.77 -12.17
C MET A 184 -8.04 -14.59 -11.31
N LEU A 185 -7.59 -15.67 -10.66
CA LEU A 185 -6.33 -15.65 -9.94
C LEU A 185 -5.17 -15.58 -10.94
N ILE A 186 -4.27 -14.63 -10.71
CA ILE A 186 -3.01 -14.53 -11.44
C ILE A 186 -1.83 -14.70 -10.47
N GLY A 187 -0.76 -15.29 -10.97
CA GLY A 187 0.46 -15.50 -10.19
C GLY A 187 1.70 -15.30 -11.04
N ALA A 188 2.83 -15.10 -10.36
CA ALA A 188 4.14 -15.01 -10.99
C ALA A 188 4.81 -16.39 -11.05
N GLY A 189 5.95 -16.43 -11.74
CA GLY A 189 6.82 -17.60 -11.83
C GLY A 189 6.20 -18.77 -12.60
N PRO A 190 6.94 -19.90 -12.70
CA PRO A 190 6.50 -21.07 -13.45
C PRO A 190 5.13 -21.58 -12.99
N GLY A 191 4.15 -21.57 -13.89
CA GLY A 191 2.80 -22.05 -13.63
C GLY A 191 1.96 -21.15 -12.71
N GLY A 192 2.39 -19.90 -12.44
CA GLY A 192 1.57 -18.90 -11.74
C GLY A 192 1.32 -19.22 -10.26
N LYS A 193 2.27 -19.89 -9.60
CA LYS A 193 2.15 -20.30 -8.19
C LYS A 193 2.78 -19.31 -7.21
N GLU A 194 3.65 -18.43 -7.70
CA GLU A 194 4.32 -17.46 -6.86
C GLU A 194 3.44 -16.22 -6.62
N PRO A 195 3.54 -15.58 -5.44
CA PRO A 195 2.86 -14.32 -5.20
C PRO A 195 3.48 -13.20 -6.03
N LEU A 196 2.73 -12.12 -6.19
CA LEU A 196 3.18 -10.91 -6.87
C LEU A 196 3.98 -10.02 -5.90
N ARG A 197 5.22 -9.69 -6.29
CA ARG A 197 6.09 -8.71 -5.63
C ARG A 197 6.45 -7.62 -6.62
N PHE A 198 5.96 -6.41 -6.35
CA PHE A 198 6.08 -5.27 -7.27
C PHE A 198 7.39 -4.49 -7.14
N ASN A 199 8.03 -4.56 -5.95
CA ASN A 199 9.27 -3.88 -5.62
C ASN A 199 10.08 -4.79 -4.68
N ARG A 200 11.39 -4.55 -4.58
CA ARG A 200 12.27 -5.27 -3.65
C ARG A 200 11.79 -5.09 -2.20
N GLY A 201 11.69 -6.19 -1.46
CA GLY A 201 11.23 -6.21 -0.07
C GLY A 201 9.75 -5.87 0.12
N ALA A 202 8.98 -5.73 -0.97
CA ALA A 202 7.54 -5.53 -0.87
C ALA A 202 6.84 -6.80 -0.33
N PRO A 203 5.75 -6.63 0.44
CA PRO A 203 4.91 -7.77 0.84
C PRO A 203 4.45 -8.58 -0.37
N PRO A 204 4.32 -9.91 -0.23
CA PRO A 204 3.75 -10.75 -1.28
C PRO A 204 2.24 -10.51 -1.39
N TYR A 205 1.72 -10.39 -2.62
CA TYR A 205 0.29 -10.27 -2.87
C TYR A 205 -0.23 -11.43 -3.72
N ARG A 206 -1.48 -11.84 -3.48
CA ARG A 206 -2.27 -12.58 -4.44
C ARG A 206 -2.96 -11.61 -5.38
N GLY A 207 -2.88 -11.89 -6.68
CA GLY A 207 -3.48 -11.06 -7.72
C GLY A 207 -4.79 -11.63 -8.23
N PHE A 208 -5.79 -10.77 -8.36
CA PHE A 208 -7.13 -11.13 -8.83
C PHE A 208 -7.54 -10.18 -9.96
N LEU A 209 -7.59 -10.69 -11.19
CA LEU A 209 -8.10 -9.92 -12.32
C LEU A 209 -9.62 -9.90 -12.31
N LYS A 210 -10.18 -8.72 -12.54
CA LYS A 210 -11.60 -8.47 -12.73
C LYS A 210 -11.80 -7.70 -14.02
N GLY A 211 -12.66 -8.22 -14.89
CA GLY A 211 -13.08 -7.58 -16.13
C GLY A 211 -14.53 -7.10 -16.08
N ARG A 212 -14.79 -5.98 -16.75
CA ARG A 212 -16.13 -5.51 -17.11
C ARG A 212 -16.10 -5.02 -18.55
N VAL A 213 -17.21 -5.19 -19.27
CA VAL A 213 -17.39 -4.64 -20.61
C VAL A 213 -18.71 -3.90 -20.70
N GLU A 214 -18.76 -2.86 -21.52
CA GLU A 214 -19.95 -2.07 -21.86
C GLU A 214 -19.83 -1.63 -23.32
N GLY A 215 -20.57 -2.28 -24.22
CA GLY A 215 -20.39 -2.11 -25.66
C GLY A 215 -18.94 -2.39 -26.08
N GLU A 216 -18.31 -1.41 -26.73
CA GLU A 216 -16.90 -1.43 -27.15
C GLU A 216 -15.95 -0.84 -26.09
N SER A 217 -16.39 -0.71 -24.84
CA SER A 217 -15.54 -0.27 -23.74
C SER A 217 -15.26 -1.43 -22.79
N TYR A 218 -14.06 -1.44 -22.21
CA TYR A 218 -13.69 -2.41 -21.17
C TYR A 218 -13.05 -1.74 -19.97
N CYS A 219 -13.13 -2.42 -18.83
CA CYS A 219 -12.38 -2.11 -17.64
C CYS A 219 -11.78 -3.40 -17.09
N LEU A 220 -10.45 -3.50 -17.11
CA LEU A 220 -9.72 -4.58 -16.46
C LEU A 220 -8.97 -4.04 -15.26
N SER A 221 -9.18 -4.66 -14.10
CA SER A 221 -8.57 -4.23 -12.84
C SER A 221 -7.92 -5.41 -12.13
N LEU A 222 -6.71 -5.20 -11.61
CA LEU A 222 -5.95 -6.14 -10.80
C LEU A 222 -6.11 -5.76 -9.33
N HIS A 223 -6.86 -6.58 -8.60
CA HIS A 223 -7.08 -6.46 -7.17
C HIS A 223 -6.03 -7.27 -6.43
N LEU A 224 -5.39 -6.68 -5.43
CA LEU A 224 -4.33 -7.32 -4.66
C LEU A 224 -4.78 -7.55 -3.23
N SER A 225 -4.52 -8.75 -2.73
CA SER A 225 -4.76 -9.13 -1.35
C SER A 225 -3.56 -9.85 -0.77
N ASN A 226 -3.19 -9.49 0.46
CA ASN A 226 -2.18 -10.17 1.26
C ASN A 226 -2.77 -10.70 2.58
N MET A 227 -4.11 -10.69 2.71
CA MET A 227 -4.84 -11.08 3.92
C MET A 227 -6.10 -11.85 3.56
N GLU A 228 -6.34 -12.94 4.29
CA GLU A 228 -7.58 -13.70 4.21
C GLU A 228 -8.42 -13.45 5.46
N LEU A 229 -9.73 -13.35 5.26
CA LEU A 229 -10.70 -13.35 6.33
C LEU A 229 -10.84 -14.78 6.85
N LYS A 230 -10.70 -14.95 8.15
CA LYS A 230 -11.06 -16.19 8.84
C LYS A 230 -12.41 -15.99 9.49
N ALA A 231 -13.27 -17.01 9.41
CA ALA A 231 -14.47 -17.04 10.23
C ALA A 231 -14.05 -16.99 11.70
N HIS A 232 -14.72 -16.16 12.48
CA HIS A 232 -14.56 -16.17 13.92
C HIS A 232 -15.31 -17.38 14.48
N GLU A 233 -14.64 -18.21 15.29
CA GLU A 233 -15.31 -19.28 16.03
C GLU A 233 -16.37 -18.63 16.95
N GLY A 234 -17.65 -19.03 16.81
CA GLY A 234 -18.76 -18.53 17.62
C GLY A 234 -19.76 -17.58 16.95
N PHE A 235 -19.57 -17.19 15.68
CA PHE A 235 -20.54 -16.29 15.00
C PHE A 235 -21.83 -16.97 14.50
N TYR A 236 -21.83 -18.30 14.33
CA TYR A 236 -23.00 -19.04 13.83
C TYR A 236 -23.83 -19.74 14.92
N ASP A 237 -23.33 -19.88 16.14
CA ASP A 237 -24.06 -20.54 17.24
C ASP A 237 -25.24 -19.71 17.77
N ALA A 238 -25.34 -18.43 17.39
CA ALA A 238 -26.43 -17.54 17.79
C ALA A 238 -27.61 -17.51 16.79
N ALA A 239 -27.48 -18.13 15.60
CA ALA A 239 -28.48 -18.06 14.54
C ALA A 239 -29.41 -19.29 14.46
N GLU A 240 -29.18 -20.32 15.27
CA GLU A 240 -30.03 -21.53 15.35
C GLU A 240 -30.85 -21.59 16.64
N SER A 241 -30.96 -20.48 17.37
CA SER A 241 -31.74 -20.35 18.60
C SER A 241 -32.78 -19.23 18.53
N GLU A 242 -33.67 -19.27 17.53
CA GLU A 242 -34.99 -18.61 17.56
C GLU A 242 -36.05 -19.47 16.84
#